data_AF-A0A2S9GI65-F1
#
_entry.id   AF-A0A2S9GI65-F1
#
_cell.length_a   1.000
_cell.length_b   1.000
_cell.length_c   1.000
_cell.angle_alpha   90.00
_cell.angle_beta   90.00
_cell.angle_gamma   90.00
#
_symmetry.space_group_name_H-M   'P 1'
#
loop_
_entity.id
_entity.type
_entity.pdbx_description
1 polymer ?
#
loop_
_entity_poly.entity_id
_entity_poly.type
_entity_poly.pdbx_seq_one_letter_code
_entity_poly.pdbx_strand_id
1 'polypeptide(L)'
;TGRIVTAAALVMAITFAGLTASQVSMLRIFGFGLAVAILVDAIIIRSILLPAVMVLLGRWNWWSPAPLTRLHGNFGLDDQAIQAV
;
A
#
# COMPACT_ATOMS: atom_id res chain seq x y z
N THR A 1 -4.32 5.33 -9.67
CA THR A 1 -4.58 4.29 -8.65
C THR A 1 -5.19 4.80 -7.35
N GLY A 2 -5.16 6.11 -7.04
CA GLY A 2 -5.68 6.64 -5.76
C GLY A 2 -7.12 6.24 -5.41
N ARG A 3 -8.04 6.25 -6.40
CA ARG A 3 -9.45 5.84 -6.21
C ARG A 3 -9.62 4.41 -5.67
N ILE A 4 -8.79 3.47 -6.14
CA ILE A 4 -8.83 2.05 -5.71
C ILE A 4 -8.35 1.93 -4.26
N VAL A 5 -7.29 2.65 -3.91
CA VAL A 5 -6.72 2.67 -2.55
C VAL A 5 -7.71 3.24 -1.56
N THR A 6 -8.34 4.37 -1.88
CA THR A 6 -9.38 4.97 -1.03
C THR A 6 -10.61 4.07 -0.89
N ALA A 7 -11.01 3.36 -1.96
CA ALA A 7 -12.11 2.40 -1.89
C ALA A 7 -11.78 1.22 -0.97
N ALA A 8 -10.58 0.64 -1.08
CA ALA A 8 -10.13 -0.43 -0.20
C ALA A 8 -10.05 0.03 1.27
N ALA A 9 -9.51 1.23 1.53
CA ALA A 9 -9.43 1.80 2.88
C ALA A 9 -10.82 1.99 3.49
N LEU A 10 -11.80 2.42 2.69
CA LEU A 10 -13.17 2.66 3.14
C LEU A 10 -13.88 1.36 3.53
N VAL A 11 -13.75 0.30 2.72
CA VAL A 11 -14.31 -1.02 3.04
C VAL A 11 -13.68 -1.55 4.34
N MET A 12 -12.36 -1.46 4.48
CA MET A 12 -11.65 -1.91 5.69
C MET A 12 -12.09 -1.12 6.92
N ALA A 13 -12.20 0.21 6.83
CA ALA A 13 -12.66 1.04 7.92
C ALA A 13 -14.06 0.64 8.41
N ILE A 14 -14.98 0.33 7.49
CA ILE A 14 -16.32 -0.16 7.83
C ILE A 14 -16.26 -1.53 8.53
N THR A 15 -15.46 -2.46 8.03
CA THR A 15 -15.29 -3.79 8.64
C THR A 15 -14.73 -3.70 10.07
N PHE A 16 -13.68 -2.89 10.29
CA PHE A 16 -13.08 -2.72 11.61
C PHE A 16 -13.96 -1.90 12.56
N ALA A 17 -14.70 -0.92 12.05
CA ALA A 17 -15.72 -0.23 12.83
C ALA A 17 -16.81 -1.21 13.31
N GLY A 18 -17.21 -2.19 12.49
CA GLY A 18 -18.12 -3.25 12.90
C GLY A 18 -17.60 -4.10 14.07
N LEU A 19 -16.29 -4.34 14.15
CA LEU A 19 -15.68 -5.06 15.27
C LEU A 19 -15.77 -4.30 16.61
N THR A 20 -15.95 -2.98 16.58
CA THR A 20 -16.16 -2.19 17.81
C THR A 20 -17.47 -2.50 18.52
N ALA A 21 -18.46 -3.05 17.80
CA ALA A 21 -19.74 -3.48 18.35
C ALA A 21 -19.65 -4.83 19.10
N SER A 22 -18.47 -5.48 19.11
CA SER A 22 -18.28 -6.73 19.85
C SER A 22 -18.34 -6.52 21.37
N GLN A 23 -18.94 -7.49 22.07
CA GLN A 23 -19.02 -7.55 23.54
C GLN A 23 -17.67 -7.90 24.18
N VAL A 24 -16.70 -8.36 23.38
CA VAL A 24 -15.34 -8.67 23.85
C VAL A 24 -14.54 -7.37 23.90
N SER A 25 -14.25 -6.88 25.11
CA SER A 25 -13.59 -5.58 25.34
C SER A 25 -12.26 -5.44 24.58
N MET A 26 -11.46 -6.52 24.52
CA MET A 26 -10.21 -6.54 23.76
C MET A 26 -10.45 -6.29 22.27
N LEU A 27 -11.45 -6.97 21.69
CA LEU A 27 -11.76 -6.85 20.26
C LEU A 27 -12.31 -5.47 19.92
N ARG A 28 -13.05 -4.84 20.84
CA ARG A 28 -13.57 -3.48 20.67
C ARG A 28 -12.45 -2.44 20.59
N ILE A 29 -11.47 -2.51 21.49
CA ILE A 29 -10.33 -1.58 21.50
C ILE A 29 -9.48 -1.76 20.24
N PHE A 30 -9.19 -3.02 19.86
CA PHE A 30 -8.46 -3.30 18.62
C PHE A 30 -9.22 -2.84 17.38
N GLY A 31 -10.53 -3.11 17.28
CA GLY A 31 -11.35 -2.70 16.15
C GLY A 31 -11.34 -1.18 15.96
N PHE A 32 -11.46 -0.43 17.05
CA PHE A 32 -11.41 1.03 17.00
C PHE A 32 -10.01 1.53 16.61
N GLY A 33 -8.96 0.99 17.24
CA GLY A 33 -7.58 1.34 16.94
C GLY A 33 -7.20 1.06 15.49
N LEU A 34 -7.58 -0.11 14.96
CA LEU A 34 -7.33 -0.50 13.57
C LEU A 34 -8.10 0.38 12.58
N ALA A 35 -9.38 0.69 12.85
CA ALA A 35 -10.16 1.57 12.00
C ALA A 35 -9.52 2.96 11.86
N VAL A 36 -9.08 3.55 12.99
CA VAL A 36 -8.37 4.83 13.00
C VAL A 36 -7.02 4.74 12.31
N ALA A 37 -6.23 3.69 12.58
CA ALA A 37 -4.91 3.49 11.98
C ALA A 37 -4.99 3.42 10.45
N ILE A 38 -5.99 2.73 9.90
CA ILE A 38 -6.20 2.59 8.45
C ILE A 38 -6.57 3.94 7.81
N LEU A 39 -7.43 4.73 8.47
CA LEU A 39 -7.77 6.07 8.00
C LEU A 39 -6.53 6.97 7.95
N VAL A 40 -5.71 6.93 9.01
CA VAL A 40 -4.47 7.70 9.10
C VAL A 40 -3.46 7.26 8.04
N ASP A 41 -3.30 5.96 7.78
CA ASP A 41 -2.40 5.46 6.72
C ASP A 41 -2.85 5.90 5.32
N ALA A 42 -4.14 5.76 5.03
CA ALA A 42 -4.70 6.11 3.73
C ALA A 42 -4.59 7.62 3.44
N ILE A 43 -4.76 8.46 4.47
CA ILE A 43 -4.70 9.92 4.34
C ILE A 43 -3.28 10.41 4.58
N ILE A 44 -2.79 10.39 5.81
CA ILE A 44 -1.55 11.07 6.20
C ILE A 44 -0.33 10.39 5.59
N ILE A 45 -0.23 9.06 5.72
CA ILE A 45 0.96 8.34 5.28
C ILE A 45 1.08 8.40 3.76
N ARG A 46 0.01 8.15 3.01
CA ARG A 46 0.09 8.19 1.53
C ARG A 46 0.16 9.59 0.93
N SER A 47 -0.53 10.58 1.51
CA SER A 47 -0.56 11.93 0.91
C SER A 47 0.67 12.77 1.26
N ILE A 48 1.30 12.53 2.42
CA ILE A 48 2.40 13.37 2.91
C ILE A 48 3.65 12.52 3.15
N LEU A 49 3.54 11.47 3.97
CA LEU A 49 4.74 10.75 4.43
C LEU A 49 5.47 10.06 3.27
N LEU A 50 4.74 9.31 2.45
CA LEU A 50 5.28 8.60 1.30
C LEU A 50 5.97 9.54 0.28
N PRO A 51 5.34 10.63 -0.20
CA PRO A 51 6.01 11.55 -1.11
C PRO A 51 7.16 12.30 -0.42
N ALA A 52 7.03 12.70 0.84
CA ALA A 52 8.10 13.38 1.57
C ALA A 52 9.32 12.46 1.73
N VAL A 53 9.11 11.19 2.09
CA VAL A 53 10.17 10.17 2.22
C VAL A 53 10.81 9.90 0.87
N MET A 54 10.04 9.79 -0.22
CA MET A 54 10.60 9.63 -1.56
C MET A 54 11.48 10.81 -1.98
N VAL A 55 11.07 12.03 -1.67
CA VAL A 55 11.86 13.24 -1.96
C VAL A 55 13.10 13.31 -1.06
N LEU A 56 12.98 12.96 0.23
CA LEU A 56 14.06 13.04 1.21
C LEU A 56 15.16 12.00 0.98
N LEU A 57 14.80 10.76 0.68
CA LEU A 57 15.74 9.68 0.39
C LEU A 57 16.24 9.69 -1.07
N GLY A 58 15.49 10.33 -1.98
CA GLY A 58 15.90 10.58 -3.36
C GLY A 58 16.55 9.36 -4.04
N ARG A 59 17.83 9.50 -4.41
CA ARG A 59 18.61 8.48 -5.13
C ARG A 59 18.86 7.19 -4.34
N TRP A 60 18.74 7.23 -3.01
CA TRP A 60 18.86 6.03 -2.16
C TRP A 60 17.57 5.19 -2.19
N ASN A 61 16.40 5.82 -2.39
CA ASN A 61 15.13 5.10 -2.52
C ASN A 61 15.03 4.33 -3.85
N TRP A 62 15.70 4.81 -4.89
CA TRP A 62 15.78 4.19 -6.22
C TRP A 62 17.10 3.46 -6.49
N TRP A 63 17.90 3.18 -5.45
CA TRP A 63 19.11 2.40 -5.63
C TRP A 63 18.74 0.97 -6.02
N SER A 64 18.67 0.69 -7.32
CA SER A 64 18.70 -0.66 -7.87
C SER A 64 20.15 -1.13 -7.76
N PRO A 65 20.48 -2.05 -6.84
CA PRO A 65 21.81 -2.64 -6.79
C PRO A 65 22.09 -3.26 -8.16
N ALA A 66 23.29 -3.02 -8.71
CA ALA A 66 23.74 -3.57 -9.99
C ALA A 66 23.38 -5.06 -10.27
N PRO A 67 23.31 -5.99 -9.29
CA PRO A 67 22.83 -7.36 -9.56
C PRO A 67 21.36 -7.47 -9.98
N LEU A 68 20.46 -6.60 -9.51
CA LEU A 68 19.02 -6.63 -9.85
C LEU A 68 18.74 -6.10 -11.26
N THR A 69 19.47 -5.07 -11.69
CA THR A 69 19.40 -4.56 -13.08
C THR A 69 19.98 -5.56 -14.07
N ARG A 70 21.01 -6.33 -13.69
CA ARG A 70 21.60 -7.38 -14.54
C ARG A 70 20.70 -8.61 -14.68
N LEU A 71 19.95 -8.98 -13.63
CA LEU A 71 18.97 -10.07 -13.75
C LEU A 71 17.76 -9.69 -14.60
N HIS A 72 17.26 -8.44 -14.49
CA HIS A 72 16.12 -7.97 -15.29
C HIS A 72 16.42 -7.94 -16.80
N GLY A 73 17.67 -7.68 -17.21
CA GLY A 73 18.05 -7.72 -18.64
C GLY A 73 18.02 -9.11 -19.27
N ASN A 74 18.06 -10.19 -18.46
CA ASN A 74 18.07 -11.56 -18.96
C ASN A 74 16.67 -12.19 -19.01
N PHE A 75 15.67 -11.59 -18.35
CA PHE A 75 14.26 -11.99 -18.47
C PHE A 75 13.56 -11.07 -19.46
N GLY A 76 13.94 -11.19 -20.74
CA GLY A 76 13.14 -10.67 -21.85
C GLY A 76 11.82 -11.42 -21.89
N LEU A 77 10.77 -10.84 -21.30
CA LEU A 77 9.40 -11.21 -21.63
C LEU A 77 9.16 -10.63 -23.02
N ASP A 78 9.40 -11.45 -24.04
CA ASP A 78 9.07 -11.13 -25.42
C ASP A 78 7.56 -10.82 -25.52
N ASP A 79 7.22 -9.53 -25.54
CA ASP A 79 5.91 -9.00 -25.97
C ASP A 79 5.53 -9.46 -27.40
N GLN A 80 6.43 -10.17 -28.10
CA GLN A 80 6.21 -10.80 -29.40
C GLN A 80 5.16 -11.93 -29.37
N ALA A 81 4.84 -12.51 -28.20
CA ALA A 81 3.87 -13.61 -28.10
C ALA A 81 2.40 -13.15 -28.04
N ILE A 82 2.11 -11.88 -27.72
CA ILE A 82 0.74 -11.36 -27.64
C ILE A 82 0.28 -10.73 -28.96
N GLN A 83 1.21 -10.31 -29.83
CA GLN A 83 0.88 -9.67 -31.12
C GLN A 83 0.54 -10.66 -32.26
N ALA A 84 0.58 -11.97 -31.98
CA ALA A 84 0.34 -13.05 -32.95
C ALA A 84 -0.97 -13.83 -32.75
N VAL A 85 -1.91 -13.33 -31.93
CA VAL A 85 -3.27 -13.88 -31.73
C VAL A 85 -4.30 -12.79 -32.00
#